data_AF-A0A958Q879-F1
#
_entry.id   AF-A0A958Q879-F1
#
_cell.length_a   1.000
_cell.length_b   1.000
_cell.length_c   1.000
_cell.angle_alpha   90.00
_cell.angle_beta   90.00
_cell.angle_gamma   90.00
#
_symmetry.space_group_name_H-M   'P 1'
#
loop_
_entity.id
_entity.type
_entity.pdbx_description
1 polymer ?
#
loop_
_entity_poly.entity_id
_entity_poly.type
_entity_poly.pdbx_seq_one_letter_code
_entity_poly.pdbx_strand_id
1 'polypeptide(L)'
;QVVKGVFEPFAEFMRFHSGKRELETLQRLAPSLERELSQDSSDEPTALHIALPAFVLTELKEAFAMGFVLLLPFLAIDLIVANILVGLGMFMVSPVMVALPLKLLLFIMADGWLLLTQGLIRSYGAG
;
A
#
# COMPACT_ATOMS: atom_id res chain seq x y z
N GLN A 1 30.07 8.27 -15.43
CA GLN A 1 30.27 7.04 -14.64
C GLN A 1 29.79 7.18 -13.20
N VAL A 2 30.10 8.27 -12.48
CA VAL A 2 29.65 8.47 -11.07
C VAL A 2 28.13 8.44 -10.89
N VAL A 3 27.35 8.99 -11.84
CA VAL A 3 25.88 9.04 -11.76
C VAL A 3 25.22 7.65 -11.88
N LYS A 4 25.78 6.72 -12.68
CA LYS A 4 25.20 5.38 -12.88
C LYS A 4 25.29 4.51 -11.60
N GLY A 5 26.41 4.59 -10.88
CA GLY A 5 26.60 3.83 -9.64
C GLY A 5 25.71 4.28 -8.47
N VAL A 6 25.13 5.49 -8.53
CA VAL A 6 24.22 5.99 -7.49
C VAL A 6 22.81 5.40 -7.63
N PHE A 7 22.33 5.19 -8.86
CA PHE A 7 20.96 4.71 -9.10
C PHE A 7 20.83 3.19 -9.12
N GLU A 8 21.95 2.48 -9.28
CA GLU A 8 22.00 1.01 -9.30
C GLU A 8 21.43 0.34 -8.03
N PRO A 9 21.80 0.74 -6.79
CA PRO A 9 21.22 0.15 -5.58
C PRO A 9 19.71 0.41 -5.45
N PHE A 10 19.22 1.56 -5.93
CA PHE A 10 17.78 1.86 -5.92
C PHE A 10 17.02 1.01 -6.93
N ALA A 11 17.56 0.83 -8.13
CA ALA A 11 16.96 -0.03 -9.15
C ALA A 11 16.91 -1.49 -8.71
N GLU A 12 17.95 -1.96 -8.01
CA GLU A 12 17.99 -3.30 -7.41
C GLU A 12 16.97 -3.45 -6.29
N PHE A 13 16.91 -2.49 -5.35
CA PHE A 13 15.91 -2.46 -4.29
C PHE A 13 14.48 -2.52 -4.85
N MET A 14 14.17 -1.68 -5.86
CA MET A 14 12.85 -1.64 -6.47
C MET A 14 12.51 -2.96 -7.15
N ARG A 15 13.46 -3.58 -7.86
CA ARG A 15 13.23 -4.90 -8.47
C ARG A 15 13.00 -6.00 -7.45
N PHE A 16 13.74 -5.96 -6.34
CA PHE A 16 13.62 -6.92 -5.26
C PHE A 16 12.25 -6.86 -4.58
N HIS A 17 11.73 -5.64 -4.36
CA HIS A 17 10.42 -5.40 -3.73
C HIS A 17 9.27 -5.28 -4.75
N SER A 18 9.51 -5.47 -6.04
CA SER A 18 8.46 -5.50 -7.05
C SER A 18 7.93 -6.92 -7.24
N GLY A 19 6.61 -7.04 -7.42
CA GLY A 19 5.98 -8.28 -7.79
C GLY A 19 6.45 -8.76 -9.16
N LYS A 20 6.75 -10.06 -9.28
CA LYS A 20 7.22 -10.68 -10.54
C LYS A 20 6.22 -10.45 -11.68
N ARG A 21 4.93 -10.55 -11.38
CA ARG A 21 3.85 -10.36 -12.36
C ARG A 21 3.80 -8.92 -12.86
N GLU A 22 3.94 -7.95 -11.96
CA GLU A 22 3.93 -6.53 -12.25
C GLU A 22 5.15 -6.15 -13.11
N LEU A 23 6.34 -6.66 -12.77
CA LEU A 23 7.56 -6.54 -13.59
C LEU A 23 7.40 -7.16 -14.99
N GLU A 24 6.95 -8.41 -15.08
CA GLU A 24 6.74 -9.10 -16.36
C GLU A 24 5.71 -8.37 -17.24
N THR A 25 4.64 -7.85 -16.63
CA THR A 25 3.60 -7.12 -17.34
C THR A 25 4.17 -5.83 -17.94
N LEU A 26 4.92 -5.06 -17.15
CA LEU A 26 5.53 -3.82 -17.64
C LEU A 26 6.64 -4.05 -18.65
N GLN A 27 7.42 -5.13 -18.52
CA GLN A 27 8.40 -5.54 -19.54
C GLN A 27 7.73 -5.88 -20.89
N ARG A 28 6.54 -6.48 -20.86
CA ARG A 28 5.77 -6.75 -22.09
C ARG A 28 5.20 -5.48 -22.72
N LEU A 29 4.86 -4.48 -21.91
CA LEU A 29 4.28 -3.22 -22.36
C LEU A 29 5.33 -2.16 -22.74
N ALA A 30 6.55 -2.25 -22.20
CA ALA A 30 7.62 -1.28 -22.43
C ALA A 30 7.99 -1.10 -23.91
N PRO A 31 8.15 -2.16 -24.75
CA PRO A 31 8.47 -1.99 -26.17
C PRO A 31 7.37 -1.30 -26.99
N SER A 32 6.12 -1.32 -26.51
CA SER A 32 5.01 -0.57 -27.10
C SER A 32 5.05 0.90 -26.70
N LEU A 33 5.39 1.21 -25.44
CA LEU A 33 5.50 2.57 -24.91
C LEU A 33 6.74 3.30 -25.45
N GLU A 34 7.89 2.63 -25.54
CA GLU A 34 9.11 3.23 -26.10
C GLU A 34 8.91 3.62 -27.57
N ARG A 35 8.14 2.85 -28.35
CA ARG A 35 7.83 3.18 -29.77
C ARG A 35 6.99 4.46 -29.93
N GLU A 36 6.18 4.81 -28.95
CA GLU A 36 5.43 6.08 -28.93
C GLU A 36 6.29 7.26 -28.41
N LEU A 37 7.31 6.97 -27.61
CA LEU A 37 8.18 7.97 -26.96
C LEU A 37 9.49 8.26 -27.72
N SER A 38 9.85 7.48 -28.73
CA SER A 38 11.15 7.52 -29.47
C SER A 38 11.35 8.71 -30.42
N GLN A 39 10.92 9.93 -30.07
CA GLN A 39 11.41 11.13 -30.75
C GLN A 39 12.58 11.83 -30.05
N ASP A 40 12.90 11.49 -28.81
CA ASP A 40 14.04 12.11 -28.14
C ASP A 40 14.61 11.24 -27.02
N SER A 41 15.94 11.28 -26.87
CA SER A 41 16.76 10.64 -25.82
C SER A 41 17.22 9.17 -26.01
N SER A 42 18.49 9.06 -26.37
CA SER A 42 19.33 7.88 -26.39
C SER A 42 20.10 7.69 -25.06
N ASP A 43 19.41 7.71 -23.93
CA ASP A 43 20.06 7.51 -22.62
C ASP A 43 19.36 6.37 -21.85
N GLU A 44 20.02 5.22 -21.75
CA GLU A 44 19.55 4.09 -20.93
C GLU A 44 19.53 4.49 -19.45
N PRO A 45 18.32 4.45 -18.85
CA PRO A 45 18.10 3.50 -17.78
C PRO A 45 16.76 2.77 -17.97
N THR A 46 16.66 1.93 -19.01
CA THR A 46 15.50 1.03 -19.25
C THR A 46 15.15 0.20 -18.01
N ALA A 47 16.17 -0.10 -17.19
CA ALA A 47 16.02 -0.72 -15.88
C ALA A 47 15.09 0.04 -14.92
N LEU A 48 15.26 1.36 -14.82
CA LEU A 48 14.53 2.21 -13.87
C LEU A 48 13.11 2.52 -14.38
N HIS A 49 12.95 2.74 -15.69
CA HIS A 49 11.66 3.00 -16.32
C HIS A 49 10.65 1.86 -16.16
N ILE A 50 11.14 0.63 -15.99
CA ILE A 50 10.29 -0.54 -15.73
C ILE A 50 10.19 -0.81 -14.22
N ALA A 51 11.32 -0.73 -13.49
CA ALA A 51 11.35 -1.07 -12.07
C ALA A 51 10.52 -0.11 -11.20
N LEU A 52 10.57 1.20 -11.47
CA LEU A 52 9.85 2.20 -10.69
C LEU A 52 8.32 2.02 -10.75
N PRO A 53 7.67 1.98 -11.93
CA PRO A 53 6.23 1.76 -11.99
C PRO A 53 5.80 0.36 -11.52
N ALA A 54 6.65 -0.68 -11.71
CA ALA A 54 6.35 -2.02 -11.18
C ALA A 54 6.32 -2.02 -9.65
N PHE A 55 7.30 -1.36 -9.03
CA PHE A 55 7.42 -1.22 -7.59
C PHE A 55 6.22 -0.47 -7.02
N VAL A 56 5.92 0.72 -7.55
CA VAL A 56 4.78 1.52 -7.08
C VAL A 56 3.46 0.76 -7.17
N LEU A 57 3.23 0.00 -8.25
CA LEU A 57 2.01 -0.80 -8.40
C LEU A 57 1.93 -1.94 -7.37
N THR A 58 3.06 -2.60 -7.12
CA THR A 58 3.16 -3.67 -6.12
C THR A 58 2.89 -3.13 -4.73
N GLU A 59 3.58 -2.07 -4.34
CA GLU A 59 3.44 -1.42 -3.04
C GLU A 59 2.04 -0.87 -2.81
N LEU A 60 1.41 -0.29 -3.84
CA LEU A 60 0.04 0.20 -3.72
C LEU A 60 -0.95 -0.94 -3.43
N LYS A 61 -0.78 -2.08 -4.11
CA LYS A 61 -1.61 -3.27 -3.91
C LYS A 61 -1.42 -3.86 -2.51
N GLU A 62 -0.18 -3.94 -2.04
CA GLU A 62 0.14 -4.42 -0.70
C GLU A 62 -0.37 -3.47 0.39
N ALA A 63 -0.15 -2.16 0.23
CA ALA A 63 -0.67 -1.14 1.13
C ALA A 63 -2.20 -1.18 1.21
N PHE A 64 -2.89 -1.40 0.08
CA PHE A 64 -4.35 -1.54 0.08
C PHE A 64 -4.81 -2.80 0.83
N ALA A 65 -4.11 -3.93 0.67
CA ALA A 65 -4.39 -5.14 1.41
C ALA A 65 -4.17 -4.97 2.93
N MET A 66 -3.06 -4.33 3.33
CA MET A 66 -2.81 -3.99 4.74
C MET A 66 -3.90 -3.07 5.28
N GLY A 67 -4.24 -1.99 4.56
CA GLY A 67 -5.31 -1.07 4.92
C GLY A 67 -6.67 -1.76 5.09
N PHE A 68 -6.99 -2.71 4.22
CA PHE A 68 -8.22 -3.49 4.31
C PHE A 68 -8.27 -4.34 5.60
N VAL A 69 -7.19 -5.08 5.90
CA VAL A 69 -7.12 -5.90 7.12
C VAL A 69 -7.22 -5.04 8.38
N LEU A 70 -6.57 -3.86 8.39
CA LEU A 70 -6.65 -2.90 9.49
C LEU A 70 -8.05 -2.33 9.69
N LEU A 71 -8.84 -2.21 8.62
CA LEU A 71 -10.21 -1.69 8.67
C LEU A 71 -11.21 -2.69 9.27
N LEU A 72 -10.97 -4.00 9.13
CA LEU A 72 -11.88 -5.06 9.59
C LEU A 72 -12.33 -4.94 11.06
N PRO A 73 -11.45 -4.77 12.07
CA PRO A 73 -11.89 -4.63 13.46
C PRO A 73 -12.77 -3.40 13.68
N PHE A 74 -12.50 -2.29 12.97
CA PHE A 74 -13.31 -1.08 13.08
C PHE A 74 -14.67 -1.22 12.42
N LEU A 75 -14.73 -1.93 11.28
CA LEU A 75 -15.99 -2.26 10.61
C LEU A 75 -16.86 -3.18 11.49
N ALA A 76 -16.25 -4.13 12.20
CA ALA A 76 -16.96 -4.96 13.17
C ALA A 76 -17.58 -4.11 14.29
N ILE A 77 -16.84 -3.13 14.82
CA ILE A 77 -17.38 -2.17 15.81
C ILE A 77 -18.58 -1.43 15.25
N ASP A 78 -18.48 -0.89 14.03
CA ASP A 78 -19.60 -0.14 13.41
C ASP A 78 -20.86 -0.99 13.32
N LEU A 79 -20.73 -2.24 12.84
CA LEU A 79 -21.84 -3.16 12.70
C LEU A 79 -22.46 -3.52 14.06
N ILE A 80 -21.63 -3.78 15.08
CA ILE A 80 -22.09 -4.12 16.43
C ILE A 80 -22.82 -2.93 17.05
N VAL A 81 -22.23 -1.73 17.01
CA VAL A 81 -22.82 -0.51 17.59
C VAL A 81 -24.13 -0.14 16.91
N ALA A 82 -24.20 -0.25 15.58
CA ALA A 82 -25.43 0.01 14.83
C ALA A 82 -26.55 -0.96 15.26
N ASN A 83 -26.26 -2.26 15.36
CA ASN A 83 -27.26 -3.25 15.77
C ASN A 83 -27.73 -3.05 17.22
N ILE A 84 -26.84 -2.66 18.13
CA ILE A 84 -27.20 -2.36 19.52
C ILE A 84 -28.12 -1.13 19.59
N LEU A 85 -27.79 -0.05 18.89
CA LEU A 85 -28.62 1.17 18.86
C LEU A 85 -30.01 0.93 18.29
N VAL A 86 -30.10 0.17 17.19
CA VAL A 86 -31.38 -0.26 16.62
C VAL A 86 -32.16 -1.13 17.60
N GLY A 87 -31.50 -2.06 18.29
CA GLY A 87 -32.12 -2.91 19.32
C GLY A 87 -32.65 -2.13 20.52
N LEU A 88 -32.02 -1.00 20.87
CA LEU A 88 -32.48 -0.08 21.92
C LEU A 88 -33.56 0.90 21.45
N GLY A 89 -33.93 0.90 20.16
CA GLY A 89 -34.87 1.84 19.57
C GLY A 89 -34.30 3.26 19.39
N MET A 90 -32.99 3.43 19.47
CA MET A 90 -32.31 4.73 19.33
C MET A 90 -32.02 5.04 17.86
N PHE A 91 -33.05 5.41 17.10
CA PHE A 91 -32.91 5.75 15.68
C PHE A 91 -32.35 7.15 15.43
N MET A 92 -32.49 8.07 16.39
CA MET A 92 -32.07 9.47 16.24
C MET A 92 -30.58 9.67 16.54
N VAL A 93 -29.93 8.70 17.19
CA VAL A 93 -28.50 8.78 17.47
C VAL A 93 -27.75 8.07 16.35
N SER A 94 -26.89 8.82 15.66
CA SER A 94 -26.02 8.23 14.64
C SER A 94 -25.06 7.22 15.28
N PRO A 95 -25.02 5.96 14.80
CA PRO A 95 -24.08 4.95 15.30
C PRO A 95 -22.61 5.38 15.24
N VAL A 96 -22.27 6.24 14.27
CA VAL A 96 -20.91 6.76 14.08
C VAL A 96 -20.43 7.56 15.32
N MET A 97 -21.32 8.31 15.96
CA MET A 97 -21.00 9.11 17.15
C MET A 97 -20.57 8.25 18.34
N VAL A 98 -21.16 7.06 18.46
CA VAL A 98 -20.83 6.09 19.53
C VAL A 98 -19.64 5.23 19.13
N ALA A 99 -19.56 4.82 17.86
CA ALA A 99 -18.48 3.97 17.37
C ALA A 99 -17.12 4.68 17.35
N LEU A 100 -17.06 5.98 17.02
CA LEU A 100 -15.81 6.73 16.93
C LEU A 100 -14.95 6.68 18.19
N PRO A 101 -15.44 7.05 19.40
CA PRO A 101 -14.63 6.97 20.62
C PRO A 101 -14.24 5.52 20.96
N LEU A 102 -15.08 4.53 20.66
CA LEU A 102 -14.77 3.11 20.89
C LEU A 102 -13.64 2.61 19.97
N LYS A 103 -13.64 3.02 18.70
CA LYS A 103 -12.54 2.71 17.77
C LYS A 103 -11.22 3.31 18.22
N LEU A 104 -11.25 4.57 18.65
CA LEU A 104 -10.06 5.25 19.18
C LEU A 104 -9.53 4.55 20.43
N LEU A 105 -10.43 4.16 21.34
CA LEU A 105 -10.06 3.39 22.53
C LEU A 105 -9.43 2.05 22.15
N LEU A 106 -10.07 1.27 21.27
CA LEU A 106 -9.52 -0.01 20.80
C LEU A 106 -8.12 0.16 20.20
N PHE A 107 -7.95 1.18 19.35
CA PHE A 107 -6.68 1.43 18.67
C PHE A 107 -5.56 1.82 19.64
N ILE A 108 -5.87 2.62 20.66
CA ILE A 108 -4.90 2.98 21.71
C ILE A 108 -4.61 1.78 22.61
N MET A 109 -5.64 1.02 23.03
CA MET A 109 -5.47 -0.16 23.89
C MET A 109 -4.65 -1.27 23.24
N ALA A 110 -4.68 -1.36 21.91
CA ALA A 110 -3.89 -2.32 21.16
C ALA A 110 -2.47 -1.82 20.82
N ASP A 111 -2.06 -0.64 21.30
CA ASP A 111 -0.83 0.03 20.85
C ASP A 111 -0.74 0.10 19.31
N GLY A 112 -1.84 0.48 18.66
CA GLY A 112 -2.00 0.38 17.21
C GLY A 112 -0.90 1.04 16.39
N TRP A 113 -0.38 2.19 16.83
CA TRP A 113 0.76 2.86 16.19
C TRP A 113 2.03 2.00 16.19
N LEU A 114 2.30 1.30 17.29
CA LEU A 114 3.45 0.41 17.42
C LEU A 114 3.28 -0.83 16.54
N LEU A 115 2.08 -1.43 16.52
CA LEU A 115 1.78 -2.58 15.66
C LEU A 115 1.94 -2.24 14.17
N LEU A 116 1.45 -1.06 13.75
CA LEU A 116 1.59 -0.59 12.37
C LEU A 116 3.05 -0.40 11.97
N THR A 117 3.82 0.32 12.81
CA THR A 117 5.22 0.60 12.53
C THR A 117 6.06 -0.68 12.50
N GLN A 118 5.84 -1.60 13.44
CA GLN A 118 6.49 -2.91 13.44
C GLN A 118 6.12 -3.74 12.20
N GLY A 119 4.86 -3.71 11.78
CA GLY A 119 4.39 -4.39 10.57
C GLY A 119 5.10 -3.89 9.32
N LEU A 120 5.19 -2.56 9.15
CA LEU A 120 5.88 -1.93 8.02
C LEU A 120 7.38 -2.23 8.03
N ILE A 121 8.05 -2.09 9.17
CA ILE A 121 9.49 -2.38 9.25
C ILE A 121 9.77 -3.85 8.92
N ARG A 122 8.92 -4.78 9.40
CA ARG A 122 9.08 -6.20 9.11
C ARG A 122 8.82 -6.55 7.64
N SER A 123 7.92 -5.85 6.93
CA SER A 123 7.65 -6.16 5.53
C SER A 123 8.84 -5.89 4.62
N TYR A 124 9.64 -4.85 4.91
CA TYR A 124 10.86 -4.55 4.16
C TYR A 124 12.13 -5.18 4.75
N GLY A 125 12.16 -5.46 6.06
CA GLY A 125 13.34 -5.99 6.75
C GLY A 125 13.52 -7.51 6.70
N ALA A 126 12.49 -8.26 6.31
CA ALA A 126 12.52 -9.73 6.23
C ALA A 126 12.82 -10.27 4.80
N GLY A 127 13.29 -9.38 3.90
CA GLY A 127 13.79 -9.72 2.57
C GLY A 127 15.27 -10.08 2.57
#